data_AF-K1S205-F1
#
_entry.id   AF-K1S205-F1
#
_cell.length_a   1.000
_cell.length_b   1.000
_cell.length_c   1.000
_cell.angle_alpha   90.00
_cell.angle_beta   90.00
_cell.angle_gamma   90.00
#
_symmetry.space_group_name_H-M   'P 1'
#
loop_
_entity.id
_entity.type
_entity.pdbx_description
1 polymer ?
#
loop_
_entity_poly.entity_id
_entity_poly.type
_entity_poly.pdbx_seq_one_letter_code
_entity_poly.pdbx_strand_id
1 'polypeptide(L)'
;SVLPTQSEAWSGSDRFDVRRDGVELFCKFQVTDIKAETVAAGKTYTMAEKDGYPSWSVASEPKQTPTVTVTAEDVEQCVKLTWTCELDETGLIRQHAEVTNTGEGRLEIGKIELAFSVPADANEILTTTGHHLRERSPQRQDFTIGRFAKSSMIGRPDFDATLLLSVGEHGFGFTHGNVYSAHVAWSGNSVLSAERLP
;
A
#
# COMPACT_ATOMS: atom_id res chain seq x y z
N SER A 1 -0.40 -12.28 -5.41
CA SER A 1 -1.61 -11.96 -4.64
C SER A 1 -1.46 -10.54 -4.08
N VAL A 2 -2.52 -9.74 -4.10
CA VAL A 2 -2.53 -8.35 -3.59
C VAL A 2 -2.67 -8.31 -2.06
N LEU A 3 -3.41 -9.26 -1.51
CA LEU A 3 -3.56 -9.49 -0.08
C LEU A 3 -3.37 -11.00 0.13
N PRO A 4 -2.11 -11.49 0.19
CA PRO A 4 -1.88 -12.90 0.42
C PRO A 4 -2.39 -13.28 1.82
N THR A 5 -3.23 -14.31 1.90
CA THR A 5 -3.78 -14.81 3.17
C THR A 5 -3.28 -16.22 3.47
N GLN A 6 -3.27 -16.61 4.74
CA GLN A 6 -2.85 -17.96 5.13
C GLN A 6 -3.73 -19.06 4.52
N SER A 7 -5.01 -18.78 4.23
CA SER A 7 -5.89 -19.73 3.55
C SER A 7 -5.45 -20.06 2.12
N GLU A 8 -4.62 -19.21 1.51
CA GLU A 8 -4.00 -19.42 0.19
C GLU A 8 -2.64 -20.16 0.30
N ALA A 9 -2.33 -20.75 1.46
CA ALA A 9 -1.04 -21.34 1.78
C ALA A 9 0.13 -20.34 1.68
N TRP A 10 -0.14 -19.06 1.94
CA TRP A 10 0.89 -18.04 2.06
C TRP A 10 1.83 -18.39 3.21
N SER A 11 3.13 -18.52 2.90
CA SER A 11 4.18 -18.87 3.85
C SER A 11 5.01 -17.68 4.34
N GLY A 12 4.72 -16.48 3.82
CA GLY A 12 5.35 -15.24 4.29
C GLY A 12 4.66 -14.70 5.54
N SER A 13 5.03 -13.47 5.91
CA SER A 13 4.43 -12.79 7.05
C SER A 13 2.96 -12.50 6.83
N ASP A 14 2.15 -12.65 7.88
CA ASP A 14 0.71 -12.37 7.81
C ASP A 14 0.43 -10.94 7.41
N ARG A 15 -0.54 -10.76 6.52
CA ARG A 15 -0.93 -9.45 5.99
C ARG A 15 -2.39 -9.10 6.23
N PHE A 16 -3.16 -10.05 6.74
CA PHE A 16 -4.55 -9.89 7.10
C PHE A 16 -4.78 -10.58 8.44
N ASP A 17 -4.91 -9.80 9.51
CA ASP A 17 -5.19 -10.29 10.86
C ASP A 17 -6.52 -9.67 11.30
N VAL A 18 -7.54 -10.53 11.42
CA VAL A 18 -8.85 -10.16 11.94
C VAL A 18 -9.32 -11.19 12.97
N ARG A 19 -10.02 -10.71 13.99
CA ARG A 19 -10.58 -11.54 15.05
C ARG A 19 -12.06 -11.25 15.22
N ARG A 20 -12.88 -12.26 15.49
CA ARG A 20 -14.26 -12.08 15.95
C ARG A 20 -14.37 -12.55 17.39
N ASP A 21 -14.79 -11.64 18.26
CA ASP A 21 -14.98 -11.91 19.70
C ASP A 21 -13.76 -12.60 20.35
N GLY A 22 -12.56 -12.16 19.96
CA GLY A 22 -11.28 -12.68 20.43
C GLY A 22 -10.74 -13.92 19.70
N VAL A 23 -11.48 -14.50 18.75
CA VAL A 23 -11.06 -15.66 17.96
C VAL A 23 -10.54 -15.22 16.61
N GLU A 24 -9.34 -15.65 16.25
CA GLU A 24 -8.72 -15.35 14.95
C GLU A 24 -9.43 -16.06 13.79
N LEU A 25 -9.62 -15.32 12.69
CA LEU A 25 -10.28 -15.83 11.49
C LEU A 25 -9.26 -16.04 10.37
N PHE A 26 -9.38 -17.17 9.68
CA PHE A 26 -8.58 -17.50 8.50
C PHE A 26 -9.45 -17.37 7.25
N CYS A 27 -9.74 -16.13 6.86
CA CYS A 27 -10.71 -15.85 5.80
C CYS A 27 -10.27 -16.42 4.45
N LYS A 28 -11.10 -17.27 3.88
CA LYS A 28 -11.00 -17.79 2.52
C LYS A 28 -11.92 -16.99 1.60
N PHE A 29 -11.46 -15.81 1.21
CA PHE A 29 -12.21 -14.93 0.33
C PHE A 29 -12.48 -15.56 -1.03
N GLN A 30 -13.73 -15.50 -1.48
CA GLN A 30 -14.14 -15.80 -2.84
C GLN A 30 -14.53 -14.50 -3.54
N VAL A 31 -13.95 -14.24 -4.71
CA VAL A 31 -14.34 -13.07 -5.51
C VAL A 31 -15.77 -13.27 -6.01
N THR A 32 -16.64 -12.33 -5.66
CA THR A 32 -18.07 -12.34 -6.02
C THR A 32 -18.40 -11.34 -7.13
N ASP A 33 -17.63 -10.26 -7.25
CA ASP A 33 -17.82 -9.24 -8.28
C ASP A 33 -16.50 -8.57 -8.68
N ILE A 34 -16.39 -8.20 -9.95
CA ILE A 34 -15.30 -7.38 -10.48
C ILE A 34 -15.89 -6.33 -11.39
N LYS A 35 -15.62 -5.06 -11.08
CA LYS A 35 -16.03 -3.92 -11.88
C LYS A 35 -14.81 -3.12 -12.31
N ALA A 36 -14.74 -2.78 -13.59
CA ALA A 36 -13.73 -1.88 -14.13
C ALA A 36 -14.44 -0.68 -14.78
N GLU A 37 -14.17 0.52 -14.29
CA GLU A 37 -14.81 1.75 -14.76
C GLU A 37 -13.91 2.97 -14.57
N THR A 38 -14.22 4.07 -15.24
CA THR A 38 -13.61 5.36 -14.92
C THR A 38 -14.44 6.03 -13.84
N VAL A 39 -13.84 6.27 -12.68
CA VAL A 39 -14.50 6.92 -11.54
C VAL A 39 -14.14 8.40 -11.49
N ALA A 40 -15.17 9.23 -11.36
CA ALA A 40 -15.06 10.68 -11.15
C ALA A 40 -14.87 10.97 -9.65
N ALA A 41 -13.64 10.85 -9.13
CA ALA A 41 -13.35 11.00 -7.70
C ALA A 41 -11.98 11.64 -7.44
N GLY A 42 -11.91 12.41 -6.35
CA GLY A 42 -10.69 13.13 -5.97
C GLY A 42 -10.55 14.49 -6.66
N LYS A 43 -9.51 15.23 -6.25
CA LYS A 43 -9.23 16.58 -6.76
C LYS A 43 -8.23 16.51 -7.91
N THR A 44 -8.58 17.14 -9.02
CA THR A 44 -7.61 17.53 -10.05
C THR A 44 -7.04 18.89 -9.68
N TYR A 45 -5.74 19.08 -9.85
CA TYR A 45 -5.08 20.37 -9.62
C TYR A 45 -4.60 20.93 -10.95
N THR A 46 -4.95 22.18 -11.22
CA THR A 46 -4.49 22.91 -12.41
C THR A 46 -3.44 23.92 -11.99
N MET A 47 -2.30 23.90 -12.66
CA MET A 47 -1.26 24.93 -12.49
C MET A 47 -1.51 26.07 -13.48
N ALA A 48 -1.50 27.30 -12.97
CA ALA A 48 -1.38 28.52 -13.75
C ALA A 48 -0.18 29.32 -13.28
N GLU A 49 0.35 30.22 -14.11
CA GLU A 49 1.35 31.19 -13.66
C GLU A 49 0.63 32.44 -13.11
N LYS A 50 1.03 32.89 -11.93
CA LYS A 50 0.56 34.14 -11.32
C LYS A 50 1.77 34.90 -10.77
N ASP A 51 1.97 36.12 -11.26
CA ASP A 51 3.08 37.00 -10.86
C ASP A 51 4.48 36.37 -11.03
N GLY A 52 4.67 35.51 -12.05
CA GLY A 52 5.94 34.81 -12.28
C GLY A 52 6.12 33.51 -11.49
N TYR A 53 5.12 33.10 -10.70
CA TYR A 53 5.18 31.90 -9.86
C TYR A 53 4.07 30.90 -10.20
N PRO A 54 4.32 29.59 -10.07
CA PRO A 54 3.29 28.58 -10.22
C PRO A 54 2.25 28.72 -9.11
N SER A 55 1.00 28.92 -9.51
CA SER A 55 -0.18 28.98 -8.66
C SER A 55 -1.08 27.80 -8.99
N TRP A 56 -1.35 26.97 -7.99
CA TRP A 56 -2.20 25.78 -8.13
C TRP A 56 -3.61 26.07 -7.65
N SER A 57 -4.61 25.68 -8.44
CA SER A 57 -6.02 25.68 -8.06
C SER A 57 -6.62 24.28 -8.20
N VAL A 58 -7.70 24.01 -7.48
CA VAL A 58 -8.48 22.79 -7.67
C VAL A 58 -9.36 23.00 -8.91
N ALA A 59 -9.33 22.07 -9.85
CA ALA A 59 -10.20 22.11 -11.02
C ALA A 59 -11.67 21.98 -10.60
N SER A 60 -12.59 22.50 -11.42
CA SER A 60 -14.03 22.39 -11.18
C SER A 60 -14.54 20.95 -11.32
N GLU A 61 -13.97 20.20 -12.25
CA GLU A 61 -14.31 18.81 -12.51
C GLU A 61 -13.45 17.87 -11.67
N PRO A 62 -14.03 16.79 -11.12
CA PRO A 62 -13.28 15.77 -10.40
C PRO A 62 -12.36 15.01 -11.34
N LYS A 63 -11.32 14.43 -10.74
CA LYS A 63 -10.38 13.60 -11.48
C LYS A 63 -11.07 12.35 -12.02
N GLN A 64 -10.88 12.08 -13.31
CA GLN A 64 -11.35 10.87 -13.97
C GLN A 64 -10.26 9.81 -13.86
N THR A 65 -10.50 8.76 -13.07
CA THR A 65 -9.48 7.76 -12.77
C THR A 65 -9.97 6.37 -13.19
N PRO A 66 -9.27 5.67 -14.08
CA PRO A 66 -9.48 4.24 -14.29
C PRO A 66 -9.35 3.47 -12.97
N THR A 67 -10.41 2.75 -12.62
CA THR A 67 -10.52 2.04 -11.34
C THR A 67 -11.04 0.62 -11.56
N VAL A 68 -10.38 -0.34 -10.92
CA VAL A 68 -10.88 -1.70 -10.74
C VAL A 68 -11.33 -1.87 -9.30
N THR A 69 -12.58 -2.28 -9.10
CA THR A 69 -13.15 -2.66 -7.81
C THR A 69 -13.39 -4.15 -7.81
N VAL A 70 -12.85 -4.86 -6.84
CA VAL A 70 -13.07 -6.28 -6.61
C VAL A 70 -13.80 -6.45 -5.29
N THR A 71 -14.93 -7.13 -5.34
CA THR A 71 -15.65 -7.55 -4.14
C THR A 71 -15.37 -9.02 -3.90
N ALA A 72 -14.94 -9.36 -2.69
CA ALA A 72 -14.74 -10.74 -2.28
C ALA A 72 -15.36 -10.98 -0.90
N GLU A 73 -15.88 -12.18 -0.68
CA GLU A 73 -16.59 -12.53 0.54
C GLU A 73 -16.14 -13.91 1.03
N ASP A 74 -15.97 -14.03 2.34
CA ASP A 74 -15.98 -15.31 3.05
C ASP A 74 -17.30 -15.40 3.81
N VAL A 75 -18.23 -16.17 3.25
CA VAL A 75 -19.59 -16.33 3.80
C VAL A 75 -19.57 -17.15 5.09
N GLU A 76 -18.64 -18.11 5.24
CA GLU A 76 -18.53 -18.94 6.44
C GLU A 76 -18.00 -18.12 7.62
N GLN A 77 -17.02 -17.25 7.36
CA GLN A 77 -16.46 -16.34 8.35
C GLN A 77 -17.21 -15.00 8.43
N CYS A 78 -18.24 -14.77 7.62
CA CYS A 78 -19.00 -13.53 7.54
C CYS A 78 -18.11 -12.27 7.45
N VAL A 79 -17.10 -12.29 6.57
CA VAL A 79 -16.22 -11.14 6.30
C VAL A 79 -16.27 -10.81 4.82
N LYS A 80 -16.46 -9.54 4.52
CA LYS A 80 -16.42 -8.99 3.16
C LYS A 80 -15.21 -8.09 2.99
N LEU A 81 -14.56 -8.20 1.84
CA LEU A 81 -13.43 -7.38 1.41
C LEU A 81 -13.82 -6.68 0.10
N THR A 82 -13.77 -5.35 0.10
CA THR A 82 -13.83 -4.56 -1.14
C THR A 82 -12.45 -3.97 -1.38
N TRP A 83 -11.77 -4.43 -2.41
CA TRP A 83 -10.48 -3.88 -2.83
C TRP A 83 -10.66 -2.98 -4.05
N THR A 84 -10.02 -1.82 -4.03
CA THR A 84 -10.00 -0.91 -5.17
C THR A 84 -8.56 -0.64 -5.61
N CYS A 85 -8.36 -0.60 -6.93
CA CYS A 85 -7.10 -0.25 -7.56
C CYS A 85 -7.35 0.82 -8.60
N GLU A 86 -6.60 1.90 -8.51
CA GLU A 86 -6.72 3.07 -9.37
C GLU A 86 -5.41 3.28 -10.13
N LEU A 87 -5.49 3.53 -11.43
CA LEU A 87 -4.36 3.92 -12.25
C LEU A 87 -4.48 5.39 -12.63
N ASP A 88 -3.56 6.19 -12.11
CA ASP A 88 -3.47 7.60 -12.46
C ASP A 88 -2.85 7.83 -13.85
N GLU A 89 -3.15 8.98 -14.46
CA GLU A 89 -2.56 9.42 -15.73
C GLU A 89 -1.02 9.53 -15.67
N THR A 90 -0.45 9.77 -14.49
CA THR A 90 1.00 9.79 -14.28
C THR A 90 1.63 8.39 -14.21
N GLY A 91 0.83 7.33 -14.25
CA GLY A 91 1.26 5.94 -14.05
C GLY A 91 1.30 5.49 -12.59
N LEU A 92 0.90 6.36 -11.64
CA LEU A 92 0.79 5.99 -10.23
C LEU A 92 -0.37 5.00 -10.01
N ILE A 93 -0.07 3.87 -9.38
CA ILE A 93 -1.08 2.90 -8.93
C ILE A 93 -1.39 3.15 -7.45
N ARG A 94 -2.68 3.25 -7.12
CA ARG A 94 -3.15 3.34 -5.74
C ARG A 94 -4.02 2.13 -5.41
N GLN A 95 -3.84 1.58 -4.22
CA GLN A 95 -4.65 0.47 -3.71
C GLN A 95 -5.33 0.90 -2.42
N HIS A 96 -6.58 0.47 -2.23
CA HIS A 96 -7.33 0.64 -0.99
C HIS A 96 -8.15 -0.63 -0.72
N ALA A 97 -8.37 -0.93 0.55
CA ALA A 97 -9.19 -2.06 0.97
C ALA A 97 -10.14 -1.64 2.09
N GLU A 98 -11.40 -2.03 1.94
CA GLU A 98 -12.43 -1.92 2.95
C GLU A 98 -12.81 -3.32 3.43
N VAL A 99 -12.84 -3.51 4.75
CA VAL A 99 -13.25 -4.77 5.38
C VAL A 99 -14.55 -4.53 6.12
N THR A 100 -15.55 -5.34 5.81
CA THR A 100 -16.89 -5.23 6.36
C THR A 100 -17.26 -6.50 7.11
N ASN A 101 -17.67 -6.34 8.38
CA ASN A 101 -18.28 -7.42 9.15
C ASN A 101 -19.71 -7.64 8.68
N THR A 102 -20.02 -8.81 8.13
CA THR A 102 -21.37 -9.16 7.67
C THR A 102 -22.10 -10.09 8.65
N GLY A 103 -21.45 -10.48 9.75
CA GLY A 103 -22.00 -11.34 10.78
C GLY A 103 -22.32 -10.60 12.08
N GLU A 104 -22.76 -11.37 13.07
CA GLU A 104 -22.90 -10.90 14.46
C GLU A 104 -21.52 -10.81 15.16
N GLY A 105 -21.51 -10.23 16.36
CA GLY A 105 -20.29 -10.08 17.16
C GLY A 105 -19.38 -8.94 16.70
N ARG A 106 -18.31 -8.71 17.47
CA ARG A 106 -17.35 -7.64 17.19
C ARG A 106 -16.24 -8.18 16.31
N LEU A 107 -16.09 -7.62 15.10
CA LEU A 107 -14.91 -7.83 14.26
C LEU A 107 -13.82 -6.83 14.64
N GLU A 108 -12.65 -7.35 15.00
CA GLU A 108 -11.44 -6.59 15.32
C GLU A 108 -10.47 -6.70 14.16
N ILE A 109 -9.94 -5.56 13.72
CA ILE A 109 -8.90 -5.50 12.70
C ILE A 109 -7.56 -5.31 13.40
N GLY A 110 -6.72 -6.34 13.39
CA GLY A 110 -5.35 -6.26 13.90
C GLY A 110 -4.42 -5.61 12.89
N LYS A 111 -4.48 -6.08 11.63
CA LYS A 111 -3.58 -5.64 10.56
C LYS A 111 -4.17 -5.90 9.19
N ILE A 112 -3.98 -4.94 8.28
CA ILE A 112 -4.22 -5.09 6.84
C ILE A 112 -3.02 -4.49 6.10
N GLU A 113 -2.27 -5.31 5.38
CA GLU A 113 -1.12 -4.91 4.57
C GLU A 113 -1.34 -5.29 3.10
N LEU A 114 -1.70 -4.31 2.28
CA LEU A 114 -1.77 -4.49 0.83
C LEU A 114 -0.37 -4.55 0.23
N ALA A 115 -0.21 -5.37 -0.80
CA ALA A 115 1.06 -5.66 -1.44
C ALA A 115 1.07 -5.25 -2.91
N PHE A 116 2.25 -4.86 -3.38
CA PHE A 116 2.58 -4.85 -4.81
C PHE A 116 3.60 -5.97 -5.05
N SER A 117 3.41 -6.72 -6.13
CA SER A 117 4.43 -7.66 -6.58
C SER A 117 5.56 -6.91 -7.27
N VAL A 118 6.80 -7.27 -6.95
CA VAL A 118 7.99 -6.74 -7.63
C VAL A 118 8.69 -7.86 -8.40
N PRO A 119 9.41 -7.53 -9.48
CA PRO A 119 10.21 -8.50 -10.22
C PRO A 119 11.26 -9.21 -9.36
N ALA A 120 11.66 -10.41 -9.77
CA ALA A 120 12.63 -11.23 -9.03
C ALA A 120 14.07 -10.68 -9.05
N ASP A 121 14.39 -9.80 -9.99
CA ASP A 121 15.66 -9.08 -10.11
C ASP A 121 15.73 -7.79 -9.28
N ALA A 122 14.62 -7.38 -8.65
CA ALA A 122 14.65 -6.38 -7.58
C ALA A 122 15.33 -6.98 -6.34
N ASN A 123 16.57 -6.58 -6.09
CA ASN A 123 17.47 -7.22 -5.12
C ASN A 123 18.20 -6.20 -4.22
N GLU A 124 17.84 -4.92 -4.28
CA GLU A 124 18.31 -3.88 -3.36
C GLU A 124 17.14 -3.04 -2.85
N ILE A 125 17.16 -2.72 -1.55
CA ILE A 125 16.21 -1.81 -0.89
C ILE A 125 16.88 -0.44 -0.73
N LEU A 126 16.13 0.62 -1.02
CA LEU A 126 16.41 1.99 -0.59
C LEU A 126 15.29 2.46 0.33
N THR A 127 15.68 2.94 1.51
CA THR A 127 14.80 3.66 2.43
C THR A 127 15.47 4.95 2.88
N THR A 128 14.78 5.69 3.74
CA THR A 128 15.38 6.82 4.45
C THR A 128 15.41 6.57 5.96
N THR A 129 16.42 7.16 6.59
CA THR A 129 16.56 7.29 8.05
C THR A 129 16.81 8.74 8.42
N GLY A 130 16.81 9.06 9.69
CA GLY A 130 17.20 10.39 10.15
C GLY A 130 16.86 10.64 11.59
N HIS A 131 17.26 11.83 12.03
CA HIS A 131 16.87 12.42 13.30
C HIS A 131 16.63 13.91 13.08
N HIS A 132 16.15 14.61 14.11
CA HIS A 132 15.93 16.05 14.06
C HIS A 132 17.16 16.79 13.50
N LEU A 133 16.93 17.69 12.53
CA LEU A 133 17.93 18.48 11.79
C LEU A 133 18.79 17.70 10.80
N ARG A 134 18.53 16.39 10.62
CA ARG A 134 19.20 15.54 9.64
C ARG A 134 18.26 14.44 9.15
N GLU A 135 17.08 14.85 8.71
CA GLU A 135 16.05 13.96 8.22
C GLU A 135 16.39 13.36 6.85
N ARG A 136 15.79 12.21 6.54
CA ARG A 136 15.74 11.62 5.19
C ARG A 136 17.10 11.25 4.57
N SER A 137 18.07 10.90 5.39
CA SER A 137 19.34 10.32 4.92
C SER A 137 19.07 8.97 4.24
N PRO A 138 19.52 8.74 3.00
CA PRO A 138 19.27 7.49 2.28
C PRO A 138 20.00 6.31 2.94
N GLN A 139 19.36 5.14 2.94
CA GLN A 139 19.93 3.87 3.39
C GLN A 139 19.71 2.83 2.31
N ARG A 140 20.79 2.19 1.86
CA ARG A 140 20.78 1.13 0.85
C ARG A 140 21.25 -0.18 1.48
N GLN A 141 20.62 -1.28 1.12
CA GLN A 141 20.96 -2.61 1.58
C GLN A 141 20.43 -3.68 0.62
N ASP A 142 21.01 -4.86 0.64
CA ASP A 142 20.52 -5.99 -0.15
C ASP A 142 19.09 -6.38 0.26
N PHE A 143 18.27 -6.72 -0.73
CA PHE A 143 16.97 -7.35 -0.53
C PHE A 143 17.14 -8.88 -0.46
N THR A 144 17.59 -9.32 0.71
CA THR A 144 17.81 -10.74 1.02
C THR A 144 16.49 -11.50 1.14
N ILE A 145 16.56 -12.83 1.11
CA ILE A 145 15.43 -13.68 1.52
C ILE A 145 15.02 -13.31 2.95
N GLY A 146 13.72 -13.18 3.20
CA GLY A 146 13.15 -12.71 4.45
C GLY A 146 12.38 -11.40 4.29
N ARG A 147 12.12 -10.75 5.43
CA ARG A 147 11.30 -9.54 5.50
C ARG A 147 12.10 -8.37 6.04
N PHE A 148 12.04 -7.27 5.32
CA PHE A 148 12.41 -5.95 5.79
C PHE A 148 11.15 -5.15 6.09
N ALA A 149 11.10 -4.47 7.23
CA ALA A 149 9.97 -3.63 7.60
C ALA A 149 10.42 -2.38 8.34
N LYS A 150 9.80 -1.23 8.03
CA LYS A 150 9.86 -0.02 8.83
C LYS A 150 8.47 0.27 9.41
N SER A 151 8.37 0.18 10.73
CA SER A 151 7.16 0.47 11.47
C SER A 151 7.26 1.85 12.13
N SER A 152 6.20 2.65 12.03
CA SER A 152 5.98 3.82 12.88
C SER A 152 4.90 3.51 13.90
N MET A 153 5.23 3.67 15.19
CA MET A 153 4.34 3.32 16.30
C MET A 153 4.09 4.47 17.29
N ILE A 154 4.55 5.68 16.95
CA ILE A 154 4.48 6.86 17.85
C ILE A 154 3.30 7.80 17.55
N GLY A 155 2.34 7.36 16.73
CA GLY A 155 1.15 8.12 16.35
C GLY A 155 1.36 9.19 15.27
N ARG A 156 2.59 9.30 14.72
CA ARG A 156 2.96 10.21 13.63
C ARG A 156 4.18 9.70 12.85
N PRO A 157 4.46 10.16 11.62
CA PRO A 157 5.74 9.91 10.98
C PRO A 157 6.84 10.62 11.78
N ASP A 158 7.85 9.87 12.20
CA ASP A 158 9.03 10.43 12.87
C ASP A 158 10.10 10.85 11.85
N PHE A 159 11.21 11.41 12.33
CA PHE A 159 12.37 11.76 11.50
C PHE A 159 12.99 10.55 10.77
N ASP A 160 12.81 9.36 11.32
CA ASP A 160 13.23 8.07 10.76
C ASP A 160 12.16 7.41 9.87
N ALA A 161 10.98 8.02 9.73
CA ALA A 161 9.93 7.47 8.87
C ALA A 161 10.39 7.46 7.40
N THR A 162 10.12 6.35 6.70
CA THR A 162 10.44 6.25 5.28
C THR A 162 9.38 7.00 4.48
N LEU A 163 9.80 7.93 3.62
CA LEU A 163 8.87 8.59 2.69
C LEU A 163 8.38 7.59 1.64
N LEU A 164 9.33 6.83 1.08
CA LEU A 164 9.13 5.75 0.14
C LEU A 164 9.93 4.55 0.64
N LEU A 165 9.37 3.36 0.49
CA LEU A 165 10.17 2.14 0.48
C LEU A 165 10.37 1.77 -0.98
N SER A 166 11.61 1.80 -1.44
CA SER A 166 11.98 1.51 -2.82
C SER A 166 12.73 0.18 -2.91
N VAL A 167 12.41 -0.63 -3.91
CA VAL A 167 13.15 -1.84 -4.25
C VAL A 167 13.46 -1.84 -5.74
N GLY A 168 14.67 -2.27 -6.11
CA GLY A 168 15.10 -2.24 -7.50
C GLY A 168 16.31 -3.11 -7.78
N GLU A 169 16.77 -3.06 -9.02
CA GLU A 169 18.01 -3.71 -9.45
C GLU A 169 19.21 -3.16 -8.67
N HIS A 170 20.12 -4.03 -8.24
CA HIS A 170 21.27 -3.65 -7.43
C HIS A 170 22.06 -2.51 -8.07
N GLY A 171 22.23 -1.44 -7.31
CA GLY A 171 22.94 -0.24 -7.73
C GLY A 171 22.07 0.76 -8.50
N PHE A 172 20.75 0.57 -8.62
CA PHE A 172 19.87 1.49 -9.35
C PHE A 172 20.14 2.97 -9.03
N GLY A 173 20.01 3.81 -10.04
CA GLY A 173 20.35 5.22 -9.97
C GLY A 173 19.33 6.07 -10.69
N PHE A 174 19.64 7.36 -10.82
CA PHE A 174 18.73 8.32 -11.48
C PHE A 174 18.47 7.98 -12.96
N THR A 175 19.39 7.27 -13.61
CA THR A 175 19.37 7.03 -15.06
C THR A 175 19.45 5.54 -15.44
N HIS A 176 19.45 4.63 -14.46
CA HIS A 176 19.58 3.20 -14.72
C HIS A 176 18.97 2.35 -13.60
N GLY A 177 18.61 1.11 -13.96
CA GLY A 177 17.99 0.13 -13.06
C GLY A 177 16.50 0.41 -12.85
N ASN A 178 15.68 -0.63 -12.96
CA ASN A 178 14.27 -0.53 -12.61
C ASN A 178 14.10 -0.38 -11.10
N VAL A 179 13.23 0.54 -10.66
CA VAL A 179 12.91 0.78 -9.25
C VAL A 179 11.40 0.90 -9.04
N TYR A 180 10.93 0.25 -7.99
CA TYR A 180 9.53 0.20 -7.57
C TYR A 180 9.43 0.81 -6.19
N SER A 181 8.56 1.80 -6.01
CA SER A 181 8.44 2.52 -4.74
C SER A 181 7.02 2.48 -4.23
N ALA A 182 6.86 2.21 -2.93
CA ALA A 182 5.58 2.23 -2.24
C ALA A 182 5.57 3.29 -1.14
N HIS A 183 4.42 3.92 -0.96
CA HIS A 183 4.11 4.85 0.12
C HIS A 183 2.78 4.43 0.76
N VAL A 184 2.70 4.52 2.09
CA VAL A 184 1.44 4.42 2.82
C VAL A 184 0.92 5.84 3.04
N ALA A 185 -0.21 6.19 2.41
CA ALA A 185 -0.80 7.53 2.47
C ALA A 185 -1.47 7.79 3.85
N TRP A 186 -0.71 7.62 4.92
CA TRP A 186 -1.16 7.70 6.30
C TRP A 186 -0.13 8.40 7.18
N SER A 187 -0.61 9.24 8.10
CA SER A 187 0.24 10.00 9.02
C SER A 187 0.12 9.52 10.47
N GLY A 188 -0.36 8.31 10.71
CA GLY A 188 -0.37 7.69 12.03
C GLY A 188 0.54 6.46 12.08
N ASN A 189 0.21 5.52 12.96
CA ASN A 189 0.91 4.24 13.02
C ASN A 189 0.74 3.49 11.71
N SER A 190 1.84 2.99 11.16
CA SER A 190 1.87 2.29 9.88
C SER A 190 3.11 1.43 9.76
N VAL A 191 3.10 0.51 8.81
CA VAL A 191 4.26 -0.28 8.43
C VAL A 191 4.41 -0.26 6.90
N LEU A 192 5.64 -0.03 6.43
CA LEU A 192 6.04 -0.32 5.06
C LEU A 192 7.02 -1.49 5.10
N SER A 193 6.78 -2.49 4.26
CA SER A 193 7.58 -3.71 4.24
C SER A 193 7.90 -4.17 2.81
N ALA A 194 9.02 -4.87 2.69
CA ALA A 194 9.38 -5.64 1.52
C ALA A 194 9.76 -7.05 1.98
N GLU A 195 9.26 -8.06 1.29
CA GLU A 195 9.45 -9.45 1.69
C GLU A 195 9.75 -10.30 0.47
N ARG A 196 10.83 -11.07 0.57
CA ARG A 196 11.30 -11.99 -0.45
C ARG A 196 11.23 -13.40 0.10
N LEU A 197 10.44 -14.24 -0.54
CA LEU A 197 10.34 -15.66 -0.21
C LEU A 197 11.49 -16.45 -0.85
N PRO A 198 11.82 -17.65 -0.34
CA PRO A 198 12.80 -18.55 -0.93
C PRO A 198 12.51 -18.95 -2.39
#